data_AF-A0A1C2AQY0-F1
#
_entry.id   AF-A0A1C2AQY0-F1
#
_cell.length_a   1.000
_cell.length_b   1.000
_cell.length_c   1.000
_cell.angle_alpha   90.00
_cell.angle_beta   90.00
_cell.angle_gamma   90.00
#
_symmetry.space_group_name_H-M   'P 1'
#
loop_
_entity.id
_entity.type
_entity.pdbx_description
1 polymer ?
#
loop_
_entity_poly.entity_id
_entity_poly.type
_entity_poly.pdbx_seq_one_letter_code
_entity_poly.pdbx_strand_id
1 'polypeptide(L)'
;MKPLKKLEELGIGRPSTYASIISVISNRGYADIENKRFFPTDRGKLLSAFLEKLFSKYVDYDFTAKLEDQLDDITAGKENWIKVLEEFWRDFNLNVSEVKEKRTREVLDMLNESLGSLIFEVDKDGKINRKCKLCDSGQLSLKNSFRGGAFIGCSNYPDCKFTRPLSKSKAAQQLTLAEPKLIG
;
A
#
# COMPACT_ATOMS: atom_id res chain seq x y z
N MET A 1 -1.95 4.43 -19.46
CA MET A 1 -2.07 3.04 -19.94
C MET A 1 -3.40 2.47 -19.46
N LYS A 2 -4.13 1.70 -20.27
CA LYS A 2 -5.38 1.05 -19.82
C LYS A 2 -4.99 -0.16 -18.96
N PRO A 3 -5.33 -0.21 -17.65
CA PRO A 3 -4.85 -1.26 -16.74
C PRO A 3 -5.27 -2.67 -17.18
N LEU A 4 -6.44 -2.78 -17.80
CA LEU A 4 -6.95 -4.06 -18.34
C LEU A 4 -5.98 -4.69 -19.34
N LYS A 5 -5.49 -3.90 -20.30
CA LYS A 5 -4.53 -4.39 -21.30
C LYS A 5 -3.24 -4.89 -20.65
N LYS A 6 -2.81 -4.22 -19.58
CA LYS A 6 -1.58 -4.60 -18.91
C LYS A 6 -1.71 -5.91 -18.13
N LEU A 7 -2.86 -6.14 -17.51
CA LEU A 7 -3.16 -7.41 -16.84
C LEU A 7 -3.16 -8.58 -17.83
N GLU A 8 -3.82 -8.39 -18.98
CA GLU A 8 -3.85 -9.37 -20.07
C GLU A 8 -2.44 -9.65 -20.64
N GLU A 9 -1.65 -8.60 -20.92
CA GLU A 9 -0.26 -8.74 -21.39
C GLU A 9 0.65 -9.48 -20.40
N LEU A 10 0.38 -9.37 -19.09
CA LEU A 10 1.16 -10.02 -18.04
C LEU A 10 0.63 -11.43 -17.69
N GLY A 11 -0.45 -11.89 -18.32
CA GLY A 11 -1.10 -13.16 -17.97
C GLY A 11 -1.80 -13.15 -16.60
N ILE A 12 -2.02 -11.97 -16.03
CA ILE A 12 -2.63 -11.81 -14.71
C ILE A 12 -4.14 -11.61 -14.86
N GLY A 13 -4.90 -12.52 -14.24
CA GLY A 13 -6.36 -12.55 -14.33
C GLY A 13 -6.89 -13.13 -15.64
N ARG A 14 -8.22 -13.20 -15.74
CA ARG A 14 -8.98 -13.83 -16.83
C ARG A 14 -10.19 -12.95 -17.17
N PRO A 15 -10.86 -13.15 -18.33
CA PRO A 15 -12.05 -12.38 -18.70
C PRO A 15 -13.14 -12.35 -17.61
N SER A 16 -13.25 -13.43 -16.84
CA SER A 16 -14.18 -13.55 -15.70
C SER A 16 -13.76 -12.74 -14.47
N THR A 17 -12.48 -12.38 -14.31
CA THR A 17 -11.96 -11.74 -13.09
C THR A 17 -11.62 -10.26 -13.27
N TYR A 18 -11.47 -9.75 -14.50
CA TYR A 18 -11.08 -8.35 -14.70
C TYR A 18 -12.04 -7.34 -14.06
N ALA A 19 -13.35 -7.54 -14.23
CA ALA A 19 -14.35 -6.65 -13.65
C ALA A 19 -14.32 -6.68 -12.11
N SER A 20 -14.14 -7.86 -11.52
CA SER A 20 -14.07 -8.00 -10.06
C SER A 20 -12.77 -7.42 -9.49
N ILE A 21 -11.62 -7.62 -10.14
CA ILE A 21 -10.34 -7.00 -9.75
C ILE A 21 -10.47 -5.47 -9.70
N ILE A 22 -10.98 -4.87 -10.78
CA ILE A 22 -11.18 -3.42 -10.87
C ILE A 22 -12.12 -2.92 -9.77
N SER A 23 -13.25 -3.62 -9.59
CA SER A 23 -14.24 -3.29 -8.57
C SER A 23 -13.66 -3.36 -7.15
N VAL A 24 -12.90 -4.40 -6.83
CA VAL A 24 -12.27 -4.58 -5.51
C VAL A 24 -11.25 -3.47 -5.22
N ILE A 25 -10.39 -3.16 -6.19
CA ILE A 25 -9.37 -2.11 -6.05
C ILE A 25 -10.02 -0.74 -5.79
N SER A 26 -11.11 -0.43 -6.51
CA SER A 26 -11.85 0.82 -6.34
C SER A 26 -12.64 0.83 -5.02
N ASN A 27 -13.43 -0.20 -4.73
CA ASN A 27 -14.32 -0.24 -3.57
C ASN A 27 -13.57 -0.28 -2.24
N ARG A 28 -12.37 -0.89 -2.21
CA ARG A 28 -11.51 -0.87 -1.03
C ARG A 28 -10.68 0.42 -0.89
N GLY A 29 -10.83 1.34 -1.84
CA GLY A 29 -10.16 2.64 -1.83
C GLY A 29 -8.64 2.53 -2.02
N TYR A 30 -8.17 1.56 -2.80
CA TYR A 30 -6.74 1.42 -3.14
C TYR A 30 -6.36 2.26 -4.34
N ALA A 31 -7.27 2.47 -5.29
CA ALA A 31 -7.11 3.42 -6.37
C ALA A 31 -8.43 4.12 -6.67
N ASP A 32 -8.33 5.40 -7.02
CA ASP A 32 -9.43 6.16 -7.60
C ASP A 32 -9.40 5.98 -9.12
N ILE A 33 -10.59 5.99 -9.74
CA ILE A 33 -10.74 5.86 -11.19
C ILE A 33 -11.29 7.17 -11.75
N GLU A 34 -10.45 7.90 -12.49
CA GLU A 34 -10.84 9.12 -13.18
C GLU A 34 -10.57 8.97 -14.67
N ASN A 35 -11.54 9.29 -15.51
CA ASN A 35 -11.41 9.22 -16.98
C ASN A 35 -10.84 7.87 -17.48
N LYS A 36 -11.29 6.76 -16.88
CA LYS A 36 -10.83 5.37 -17.15
C LYS A 36 -9.33 5.14 -16.89
N ARG A 37 -8.72 5.97 -16.04
CA ARG A 37 -7.33 5.82 -15.56
C ARG A 37 -7.34 5.61 -14.06
N PHE A 38 -6.38 4.83 -13.58
CA PHE A 38 -6.24 4.52 -12.17
C PHE A 38 -5.23 5.46 -11.53
N PHE A 39 -5.60 6.00 -10.38
CA PHE A 39 -4.76 6.85 -9.56
C PHE A 39 -4.61 6.20 -8.19
N PRO A 40 -3.41 5.73 -7.80
CA PRO A 40 -3.24 5.03 -6.54
C PRO A 40 -3.49 5.99 -5.38
N THR A 41 -4.38 5.59 -4.46
CA THR A 41 -4.58 6.34 -3.22
C THR A 41 -3.37 6.15 -2.31
N ASP A 42 -3.23 7.00 -1.29
CA ASP A 42 -2.12 6.81 -0.36
C ASP A 42 -2.29 5.54 0.50
N ARG A 43 -3.51 5.02 0.65
CA ARG A 43 -3.77 3.69 1.21
C ARG A 43 -3.28 2.59 0.27
N GLY A 44 -3.55 2.71 -1.03
CA GLY A 44 -3.04 1.79 -2.05
C GLY A 44 -1.52 1.73 -2.06
N LYS A 45 -0.85 2.89 -2.09
CA LYS A 45 0.62 2.96 -2.04
C LYS A 45 1.19 2.31 -0.79
N LEU A 46 0.58 2.58 0.37
CA LEU A 46 1.00 1.98 1.64
C LEU A 46 0.90 0.46 1.61
N LEU A 47 -0.22 -0.07 1.13
CA LEU A 47 -0.43 -1.51 1.01
C LEU A 47 0.54 -2.13 0.01
N SER A 48 0.73 -1.53 -1.16
CA SER A 48 1.68 -1.99 -2.17
C SER A 48 3.09 -2.07 -1.61
N ALA A 49 3.58 -1.00 -0.97
CA ALA A 49 4.92 -1.01 -0.37
C ALA A 49 5.07 -2.04 0.77
N PHE A 50 4.02 -2.27 1.55
CA PHE A 50 4.02 -3.33 2.56
C PHE A 50 4.16 -4.71 1.93
N LEU A 51 3.35 -5.01 0.91
CA LEU A 51 3.37 -6.30 0.24
C LEU A 51 4.66 -6.51 -0.56
N GLU A 52 5.19 -5.49 -1.24
CA GLU A 52 6.46 -5.59 -1.96
C GLU A 52 7.65 -5.88 -1.04
N LYS A 53 7.62 -5.38 0.21
CA LYS A 53 8.72 -5.58 1.16
C LYS A 53 8.62 -6.89 1.95
N LEU A 54 7.41 -7.38 2.20
CA LEU A 54 7.18 -8.51 3.12
C LEU A 54 6.56 -9.74 2.45
N PHE A 55 5.98 -9.56 1.26
CA PHE A 55 5.28 -10.60 0.50
C PHE A 55 5.68 -10.54 -0.98
N SER A 56 6.93 -10.16 -1.28
CA SER A 56 7.44 -9.90 -2.64
C SER A 56 7.07 -11.00 -3.63
N LYS A 57 7.29 -12.27 -3.26
CA LYS A 57 6.91 -13.46 -4.06
C LYS A 57 5.45 -13.43 -4.50
N TYR A 58 4.53 -13.00 -3.64
CA TYR A 58 3.08 -13.07 -3.88
C TYR A 58 2.51 -11.86 -4.62
N VAL A 59 3.29 -10.79 -4.78
CA VAL A 59 2.94 -9.63 -5.62
C VAL A 59 3.79 -9.53 -6.88
N ASP A 60 4.69 -10.49 -7.06
CA ASP A 60 5.45 -10.67 -8.28
C ASP A 60 4.51 -11.07 -9.44
N TYR A 61 4.77 -10.49 -10.61
CA TYR A 61 3.91 -10.69 -11.78
C TYR A 61 4.03 -12.11 -12.32
N ASP A 62 5.22 -12.68 -12.37
CA ASP A 62 5.47 -14.01 -12.91
C ASP A 62 4.88 -15.08 -11.98
N PHE A 63 5.00 -14.90 -10.67
CA PHE A 63 4.33 -15.77 -9.70
C PHE A 63 2.82 -15.76 -9.88
N THR A 64 2.22 -14.58 -10.02
CA THR A 64 0.77 -14.43 -10.15
C THR A 64 0.28 -15.07 -11.46
N ALA A 65 0.96 -14.81 -12.58
CA ALA A 65 0.61 -15.39 -13.88
C ALA A 65 0.72 -16.93 -13.85
N LYS A 66 1.82 -17.46 -13.28
CA LYS A 66 2.02 -18.91 -13.15
C LYS A 66 0.92 -19.56 -12.31
N LEU A 67 0.49 -18.93 -11.23
CA LEU A 67 -0.59 -19.46 -10.40
C LEU A 67 -1.90 -19.53 -11.20
N GLU A 68 -2.23 -18.51 -12.00
CA GLU A 68 -3.41 -18.55 -12.87
C GLU A 68 -3.32 -19.70 -13.90
N ASP A 69 -2.14 -19.96 -14.47
CA ASP A 69 -1.92 -21.07 -15.39
C ASP A 69 -2.08 -22.44 -14.70
N GLN A 70 -1.60 -22.59 -13.46
CA GLN A 70 -1.81 -23.80 -12.66
C GLN A 70 -3.29 -24.06 -12.38
N LEU A 71 -4.08 -22.99 -12.14
CA LEU A 71 -5.54 -23.12 -11.96
C LEU A 71 -6.25 -23.56 -13.25
N ASP A 72 -5.76 -23.12 -14.40
CA ASP A 72 -6.25 -23.59 -15.70
C ASP A 72 -5.87 -25.06 -15.94
N ASP A 73 -4.66 -25.49 -15.58
CA ASP A 73 -4.23 -26.88 -15.68
C ASP A 73 -4.98 -27.82 -14.74
N ILE A 74 -5.35 -27.36 -13.54
CA ILE A 74 -6.27 -28.07 -12.63
C ILE A 74 -7.63 -28.27 -13.31
N THR A 75 -8.17 -27.21 -13.92
CA THR A 75 -9.47 -27.25 -14.60
C THR A 75 -9.44 -28.21 -15.81
N ALA A 76 -8.30 -28.30 -16.50
CA ALA A 76 -8.05 -29.24 -17.59
C ALA A 76 -7.73 -30.68 -17.11
N GLY A 77 -7.65 -30.93 -15.81
CA GLY A 77 -7.32 -32.23 -15.23
C GLY A 77 -5.85 -32.64 -15.38
N LYS A 78 -4.96 -31.70 -15.71
CA LYS A 78 -3.52 -31.95 -15.88
C LYS A 78 -2.73 -31.85 -14.57
N GLU A 79 -3.28 -31.16 -13.57
CA GLU A 79 -2.62 -30.95 -12.28
C GLU A 79 -3.55 -31.29 -11.11
N ASN A 80 -2.97 -31.82 -10.02
CA ASN A 80 -3.73 -32.18 -8.83
C ASN A 80 -3.87 -30.95 -7.91
N TRP A 81 -5.11 -30.49 -7.72
CA TRP A 81 -5.41 -29.30 -6.93
C TRP A 81 -4.94 -29.39 -5.47
N ILE A 82 -4.97 -30.58 -4.84
CA ILE A 82 -4.52 -30.77 -3.46
C ILE A 82 -3.03 -30.48 -3.37
N LYS A 83 -2.25 -31.01 -4.31
CA LYS A 83 -0.80 -30.80 -4.35
C LYS A 83 -0.45 -29.32 -4.53
N VAL A 84 -1.14 -28.62 -5.44
CA VAL A 84 -0.94 -27.18 -5.66
C VAL A 84 -1.24 -26.38 -4.39
N LEU A 85 -2.35 -26.68 -3.71
CA LEU A 85 -2.71 -26.02 -2.45
C LEU A 85 -1.71 -26.30 -1.33
N GLU A 86 -1.24 -27.55 -1.18
CA GLU A 86 -0.25 -27.92 -0.17
C GLU A 86 1.07 -27.16 -0.37
N GLU A 87 1.55 -27.10 -1.62
CA GLU A 87 2.78 -26.37 -1.97
C GLU A 87 2.63 -24.87 -1.74
N PHE A 88 1.52 -24.27 -2.19
CA PHE A 88 1.22 -22.86 -1.95
C PHE A 88 1.16 -22.55 -0.45
N TRP A 89 0.39 -23.35 0.30
CA TRP A 89 0.13 -23.11 1.72
C TRP A 89 1.39 -23.24 2.56
N ARG A 90 2.24 -24.23 2.28
CA ARG A 90 3.52 -24.41 2.97
C ARG A 90 4.37 -23.16 2.89
N ASP A 91 4.61 -22.66 1.68
CA ASP A 91 5.47 -21.49 1.47
C ASP A 91 4.82 -20.21 2.02
N PHE A 92 3.51 -20.04 1.82
CA PHE A 92 2.78 -18.85 2.27
C PHE A 92 2.75 -18.76 3.79
N ASN A 93 2.48 -19.88 4.46
CA ASN A 93 2.40 -19.91 5.91
C ASN A 93 3.78 -19.65 6.56
N LEU A 94 4.87 -20.11 5.94
CA LEU A 94 6.23 -19.77 6.39
C LEU A 94 6.47 -18.25 6.31
N ASN A 95 6.19 -17.61 5.17
CA ASN A 95 6.35 -16.16 5.03
C ASN A 95 5.45 -15.38 6.01
N VAL A 96 4.20 -15.81 6.20
CA VAL A 96 3.30 -15.19 7.20
C VAL A 96 3.87 -15.30 8.60
N SER A 97 4.49 -16.43 8.95
CA SER A 97 5.08 -16.65 10.27
C SER A 97 6.28 -15.73 10.49
N GLU A 98 7.16 -15.60 9.50
CA GLU A 98 8.30 -14.67 9.54
C GLU A 98 7.85 -13.21 9.67
N VAL A 99 6.82 -12.80 8.93
CA VAL A 99 6.29 -11.43 8.99
C VAL A 99 5.62 -11.14 10.33
N LYS A 100 4.97 -12.13 10.96
CA LYS A 100 4.34 -11.97 12.29
C LYS A 100 5.34 -11.70 13.41
N GLU A 101 6.56 -12.22 13.29
CA GLU A 101 7.63 -11.98 14.27
C GLU A 101 8.19 -10.55 14.19
N LYS A 102 7.89 -9.80 13.12
CA LYS A 102 8.35 -8.41 12.97
C LYS A 102 7.60 -7.47 13.89
N ARG A 103 8.35 -6.60 14.56
CA ARG A 103 7.75 -5.55 15.39
C ARG A 103 7.09 -4.50 14.50
N THR A 104 5.94 -3.97 14.91
CA THR A 104 5.24 -2.87 14.20
C THR A 104 6.16 -1.69 13.88
N ARG A 105 7.10 -1.38 14.78
CA ARG A 105 8.09 -0.31 14.55
C ARG A 105 9.02 -0.60 13.38
N GLU A 106 9.54 -1.82 13.30
CA GLU A 106 10.41 -2.25 12.20
C GLU A 106 9.69 -2.12 10.85
N VAL A 107 8.44 -2.59 10.80
CA VAL A 107 7.60 -2.46 9.60
C VAL A 107 7.38 -0.99 9.23
N LEU A 108 7.09 -0.13 10.21
CA LEU A 108 6.91 1.30 9.96
C LEU A 108 8.21 1.98 9.47
N ASP A 109 9.37 1.58 10.00
CA ASP A 109 10.66 2.12 9.58
C ASP A 109 10.96 1.73 8.13
N MET A 110 10.74 0.46 7.76
CA MET A 110 10.84 -0.03 6.39
C MET A 110 9.90 0.71 5.42
N LEU A 111 8.66 0.96 5.84
CA LEU A 111 7.68 1.69 5.04
C LEU A 111 8.05 3.17 4.91
N ASN A 112 8.57 3.79 5.96
CA ASN A 112 9.05 5.17 5.95
C ASN A 112 10.21 5.35 4.96
N GLU A 113 11.08 4.36 4.83
CA GLU A 113 12.16 4.37 3.85
C GLU A 113 11.61 4.21 2.42
N SER A 114 10.81 3.16 2.20
CA SER A 114 10.27 2.84 0.87
C SER A 114 9.35 3.94 0.30
N LEU A 115 8.49 4.52 1.14
CA LEU A 115 7.49 5.50 0.72
C LEU A 115 7.95 6.95 0.90
N GLY A 116 9.19 7.17 1.37
CA GLY A 116 9.67 8.48 1.76
C GLY A 116 9.53 9.53 0.64
N SER A 117 10.00 9.21 -0.56
CA SER A 117 9.91 10.08 -1.74
C SER A 117 8.49 10.21 -2.31
N LEU A 118 7.60 9.26 -2.02
CA LEU A 118 6.20 9.27 -2.48
C LEU A 118 5.31 10.14 -1.59
N ILE A 119 5.57 10.13 -0.29
CA ILE A 119 4.73 10.78 0.73
C ILE A 119 5.20 12.20 1.06
N PHE A 120 6.51 12.43 1.08
CA PHE A 120 7.12 13.69 1.46
C PHE A 120 7.60 14.46 0.23
N GLU A 121 7.72 15.78 0.40
CA GLU A 121 8.32 16.62 -0.62
C GLU A 121 9.81 16.30 -0.73
N VAL A 122 10.32 16.41 -1.95
CA VAL A 122 11.74 16.20 -2.25
C VAL A 122 12.30 17.56 -2.66
N ASP A 123 13.46 17.92 -2.14
CA ASP A 123 14.14 19.15 -2.54
C ASP A 123 14.81 19.02 -3.92
N LYS A 124 15.47 20.10 -4.36
CA LYS A 124 16.14 20.17 -5.67
C LYS A 124 17.26 19.14 -5.82
N ASP A 125 17.79 18.64 -4.71
CA ASP A 125 18.91 17.70 -4.67
C ASP A 125 18.43 16.24 -4.49
N GLY A 126 17.11 15.99 -4.54
CA GLY A 126 16.56 14.65 -4.41
C GLY A 126 16.41 14.18 -2.96
N LYS A 127 16.65 15.05 -1.97
CA LYS A 127 16.58 14.70 -0.55
C LYS A 127 15.17 14.91 0.00
N ILE A 128 14.71 13.95 0.77
CA ILE A 128 13.36 13.95 1.34
C ILE A 128 13.26 15.00 2.46
N ASN A 129 12.38 15.98 2.29
CA ASN A 129 12.10 17.00 3.29
C ASN A 129 11.05 16.51 4.31
N ARG A 130 11.54 16.11 5.49
CA ARG A 130 10.71 15.69 6.63
C ARG A 130 10.51 16.79 7.67
N LYS A 131 10.79 18.07 7.36
CA LYS A 131 10.67 19.14 8.38
C LYS A 131 9.24 19.25 8.89
N CYS A 132 9.09 19.30 10.21
CA CYS A 132 7.80 19.60 10.85
C CYS A 132 7.41 21.06 10.60
N LYS A 133 6.11 21.33 10.42
CA LYS A 133 5.59 22.70 10.23
C LYS A 133 5.25 23.41 11.56
N LEU A 134 5.27 22.69 12.68
CA LEU A 134 4.98 23.25 14.01
C LEU A 134 6.20 23.34 14.94
N CYS A 135 7.32 22.69 14.62
CA CYS A 135 8.54 22.80 15.42
C CYS A 135 9.79 22.63 14.56
N ASP A 136 10.91 23.20 15.01
CA ASP A 136 12.17 23.22 14.26
C ASP A 136 13.03 21.97 14.47
N SER A 137 12.84 21.27 15.60
CA SER A 137 13.64 20.11 15.98
C SER A 137 13.02 18.76 15.60
N GLY A 138 11.78 18.74 15.12
CA GLY A 138 11.03 17.52 14.85
C GLY A 138 11.03 17.11 13.38
N GLN A 139 10.99 15.81 13.13
CA GLN A 139 10.84 15.23 11.79
C GLN A 139 9.50 14.53 11.62
N LEU A 140 8.91 14.65 10.44
CA LEU A 140 7.68 13.98 10.07
C LEU A 140 7.94 12.55 9.64
N SER A 141 7.19 11.61 10.18
CA SER A 141 7.24 10.20 9.81
C SER A 141 5.84 9.59 9.72
N LEU A 142 5.72 8.49 8.99
CA LEU A 142 4.57 7.61 9.05
C LEU A 142 4.42 7.03 10.46
N LYS A 143 3.19 7.07 10.98
CA LYS A 143 2.77 6.53 12.28
C LYS A 143 1.50 5.71 12.09
N ASN A 144 1.28 4.74 12.97
CA ASN A 144 0.07 3.93 12.96
C ASN A 144 -1.06 4.57 13.76
N SER A 145 -2.29 4.53 13.26
CA SER A 145 -3.48 5.03 13.94
C SER A 145 -4.16 3.92 14.75
N PHE A 146 -4.60 4.25 15.97
CA PHE A 146 -5.43 3.36 16.79
C PHE A 146 -6.80 3.06 16.16
N ARG A 147 -7.31 3.95 15.29
CA ARG A 147 -8.58 3.76 14.57
C ARG A 147 -8.41 2.99 13.25
N GLY A 148 -7.22 2.43 13.01
CA GLY A 148 -6.85 1.80 11.76
C GLY A 148 -6.31 2.79 10.73
N GLY A 149 -5.36 2.32 9.92
CA GLY A 149 -4.67 3.11 8.91
C GLY A 149 -3.45 3.86 9.45
N ALA A 150 -2.77 4.61 8.58
CA ALA A 150 -1.56 5.35 8.92
C ALA A 150 -1.75 6.86 8.70
N PHE A 151 -0.98 7.64 9.45
CA PHE A 151 -0.95 9.10 9.35
C PHE A 151 0.50 9.60 9.43
N ILE A 152 0.70 10.88 9.14
CA ILE A 152 2.01 11.52 9.27
C ILE A 152 2.04 12.31 10.56
N GLY A 153 3.02 12.04 11.42
CA GLY A 153 3.17 12.69 12.72
C GLY A 153 4.60 13.13 12.99
N CYS A 154 4.76 14.09 13.89
CA CYS A 154 6.07 14.57 14.34
C CYS A 154 6.78 13.54 15.24
N SER A 155 8.10 13.44 15.14
CA SER A 155 8.96 12.62 15.99
C SER A 155 8.98 13.08 17.45
N ASN A 156 8.75 14.37 17.69
CA ASN A 156 8.86 14.99 19.02
C ASN A 156 7.54 14.95 19.80
N TYR A 157 6.64 14.03 19.47
CA TYR A 157 5.49 13.76 20.33
C TYR A 157 5.98 13.20 21.68
N PRO A 158 5.47 13.64 22.85
CA PRO A 158 4.23 14.41 23.04
C PRO A 158 4.35 15.94 22.92
N ASP A 159 5.55 16.49 22.87
CA ASP A 159 5.81 17.93 22.89
C ASP A 159 5.36 18.65 21.62
N CYS A 160 5.45 17.98 20.47
CA CYS A 160 4.88 18.44 19.20
C CYS A 160 3.76 17.51 18.73
N LYS A 161 2.52 18.04 18.73
CA LYS A 161 1.30 17.30 18.34
C LYS A 161 0.93 17.45 16.86
N PHE A 162 1.86 17.88 16.00
CA PHE A 162 1.59 17.97 14.56
C PHE A 162 1.23 16.59 14.01
N THR A 163 0.07 16.52 13.36
CA THR A 163 -0.36 15.36 12.60
C THR A 163 -1.04 15.81 11.32
N ARG A 164 -0.95 15.00 10.26
CA ARG A 164 -1.79 15.14 9.08
C ARG A 164 -2.21 13.77 8.54
N PRO A 165 -3.35 13.69 7.83
CA PRO A 165 -3.73 12.51 7.08
C PRO A 165 -2.63 12.12 6.08
N LEU A 166 -2.48 10.81 5.87
CA LEU A 166 -1.60 10.30 4.81
C LEU A 166 -2.07 10.77 3.43
N SER A 167 -3.39 10.75 3.21
CA SER A 167 -4.06 11.23 2.00
C SER A 167 -3.75 12.70 1.70
N LYS A 168 -3.10 12.99 0.56
CA LYS A 168 -2.82 14.39 0.14
C LYS A 168 -4.11 15.20 -0.06
N SER A 169 -5.16 14.60 -0.63
CA SER A 169 -6.47 15.26 -0.82
C SER A 169 -7.15 15.58 0.51
N LYS A 170 -7.17 14.64 1.47
CA LYS A 170 -7.69 14.90 2.82
C LYS A 170 -6.83 15.89 3.60
N ALA A 171 -5.51 15.87 3.40
CA ALA A 171 -4.61 16.85 4.01
C ALA A 171 -4.86 18.27 3.48
N ALA A 172 -5.11 18.42 2.17
CA ALA A 172 -5.47 19.70 1.55
C ALA A 172 -6.83 20.23 2.08
N GLN A 173 -7.83 19.34 2.20
CA GLN A 173 -9.13 19.69 2.80
C GLN A 173 -9.02 20.10 4.28
N GLN A 174 -8.06 19.54 5.02
CA GLN A 174 -7.83 19.94 6.42
C GLN A 174 -7.10 21.28 6.55
N LEU A 175 -6.21 21.62 5.59
CA LEU A 175 -5.56 22.93 5.52
C LEU A 175 -6.56 24.05 5.18
N THR A 176 -7.58 23.76 4.36
CA THR A 176 -8.66 24.72 4.07
C THR A 176 -9.64 24.93 5.22
N LEU A 177 -9.59 24.09 6.26
CA LEU A 177 -10.41 24.21 7.48
C LEU A 177 -9.66 24.92 8.62
N ALA A 178 -8.45 25.42 8.38
CA ALA A 178 -7.64 26.10 9.38
C ALA A 178 -8.10 27.55 9.61
N GLU A 179 -9.34 27.73 10.02
CA GLU A 179 -9.68 28.81 10.95
C GLU A 179 -9.99 28.16 12.30
N PRO A 180 -9.36 28.61 13.40
CA PRO A 180 -9.62 28.04 14.70
C PRO A 180 -11.06 28.35 15.11
N LYS A 181 -11.92 27.32 15.18
CA LYS A 181 -13.14 27.42 16.00
C LYS A 181 -12.71 27.51 17.45
N LEU A 182 -12.70 28.73 17.98
CA LEU A 182 -12.74 29.01 19.40
C LEU A 182 -13.98 28.30 19.97
N ILE A 183 -13.77 27.21 20.68
CA ILE A 183 -14.79 26.64 21.55
C ILE A 183 -14.71 27.47 22.81
N GLY A 184 -15.67 28.38 22.98
CA GLY A 184 -15.91 29.09 24.24
C GLY A 184 -16.37 28.15 25.34
#